data_AF-A0A7G8IRN7-F1
#
_entry.id   AF-A0A7G8IRN7-F1
#
_cell.length_a   1.000
_cell.length_b   1.000
_cell.length_c   1.000
_cell.angle_alpha   90.00
_cell.angle_beta   90.00
_cell.angle_gamma   90.00
#
_symmetry.space_group_name_H-M   'P 1'
#
loop_
_entity.id
_entity.type
_entity.pdbx_description
1 polymer ?
#
loop_
_entity_poly.entity_id
_entity_poly.type
_entity_poly.pdbx_seq_one_letter_code
_entity_poly.pdbx_strand_id
1 'polypeptide(L)'
;MDQLDYDALPRTPLTMALMVELEPAPLRRLLKKGLRRGLSTDGLRTCLDSDWGFDLESESASELLCALRERRWFMQSQDADLWKTHLGP
;
A
#
# COMPACT_ATOMS: atom_id res chain seq x y z
N MET A 1 13.16 13.30 3.69
CA MET A 1 12.14 12.28 3.38
C MET A 1 11.81 11.61 4.68
N ASP A 2 10.59 11.76 5.18
CA ASP A 2 10.15 11.07 6.40
C ASP A 2 10.06 9.58 6.08
N GLN A 3 10.95 8.81 6.67
CA GLN A 3 10.97 7.35 6.57
C GLN A 3 9.70 6.82 7.23
N LEU A 4 8.98 5.94 6.53
CA LEU A 4 7.71 5.41 6.99
C LEU A 4 7.98 4.44 8.14
N ASP A 5 7.54 4.78 9.36
CA ASP A 5 7.63 3.86 10.50
C ASP A 5 6.52 2.81 10.39
N TYR A 6 6.89 1.64 9.86
CA TYR A 6 5.97 0.54 9.65
C TYR A 6 5.44 -0.07 10.95
N ASP A 7 6.15 0.08 12.07
CA ASP A 7 5.72 -0.45 13.36
C ASP A 7 4.67 0.44 14.02
N ALA A 8 4.67 1.73 13.71
CA ALA A 8 3.64 2.68 14.13
C ALA A 8 2.29 2.47 13.42
N LEU A 9 2.25 1.74 12.29
CA LEU A 9 1.00 1.47 11.58
C LEU A 9 0.10 0.53 12.40
N PRO A 10 -1.20 0.86 12.58
CA PRO A 10 -2.14 0.01 13.29
C PRO A 10 -2.17 -1.42 12.75
N ARG A 11 -2.37 -2.38 13.65
CA ARG A 11 -2.57 -3.80 13.31
C ARG A 11 -4.06 -4.16 13.15
N THR A 12 -4.94 -3.18 13.22
CA THR A 12 -6.37 -3.34 13.00
C THR A 12 -6.70 -3.45 11.51
N PRO A 13 -7.87 -4.02 11.15
CA PRO A 13 -8.32 -4.03 9.76
C PRO A 13 -8.44 -2.61 9.20
N LEU A 14 -8.14 -2.45 7.90
CA LEU A 14 -8.23 -1.14 7.25
C LEU A 14 -9.68 -0.72 7.09
N THR A 15 -10.09 0.37 7.74
CA THR A 15 -11.39 1.00 7.49
C THR A 15 -11.22 2.25 6.63
N MET A 16 -12.31 2.75 6.04
CA MET A 16 -12.26 4.03 5.32
C MET A 16 -11.86 5.20 6.23
N ALA A 17 -12.28 5.20 7.50
CA ALA A 17 -11.90 6.21 8.48
C ALA A 17 -10.39 6.16 8.75
N LEU A 18 -9.87 4.97 9.07
CA LEU A 18 -8.43 4.78 9.30
C LEU A 18 -7.61 5.20 8.07
N MET A 19 -8.04 4.80 6.87
CA MET A 19 -7.34 5.16 5.64
C MET A 19 -7.23 6.68 5.42
N VAL A 20 -8.18 7.48 5.91
CA VAL A 20 -8.11 8.95 5.81
C VAL A 20 -7.11 9.51 6.82
N GLU A 21 -6.96 8.86 7.98
CA GLU A 21 -6.07 9.28 9.07
C GLU A 21 -4.62 8.80 8.88
N LEU A 22 -4.38 7.81 8.01
CA LEU A 22 -3.04 7.28 7.76
C LEU A 22 -2.09 8.37 7.26
N GLU A 23 -0.91 8.44 7.87
CA GLU A 23 0.22 9.16 7.34
C GLU A 23 1.35 8.17 7.01
N PRO A 24 2.18 8.48 6.02
CA PRO A 24 2.19 9.70 5.21
C PRO A 24 1.16 9.69 4.07
N ALA A 25 0.82 10.86 3.52
CA ALA A 25 -0.14 11.01 2.42
C ALA A 25 0.06 10.06 1.21
N PRO A 26 1.29 9.77 0.74
CA PRO A 26 1.59 8.69 -0.20
C PRO A 26 0.93 7.35 0.11
N LEU A 27 0.97 6.90 1.37
CA LEU A 27 0.39 5.62 1.78
C LEU A 27 -1.12 5.60 1.54
N ARG A 28 -1.81 6.69 1.88
CA ARG A 28 -3.25 6.84 1.58
C ARG A 28 -3.52 6.79 0.08
N ARG A 29 -2.69 7.45 -0.73
CA ARG A 29 -2.86 7.46 -2.20
C ARG A 29 -2.71 6.06 -2.78
N LEU A 30 -1.68 5.32 -2.35
CA LEU A 30 -1.46 3.93 -2.76
C LEU A 30 -2.67 3.06 -2.43
N LEU A 31 -3.13 3.09 -1.18
CA LEU A 31 -4.29 2.30 -0.75
C LEU A 31 -5.58 2.71 -1.48
N LYS A 32 -5.79 4.01 -1.71
CA LYS A 32 -6.94 4.48 -2.51
C LYS A 32 -6.91 3.97 -3.95
N LYS A 33 -5.73 3.92 -4.58
CA LYS A 33 -5.56 3.39 -5.95
C LYS A 33 -5.81 1.87 -6.02
N GLY A 34 -5.50 1.15 -4.95
CA GLY A 34 -5.80 -0.28 -4.84
C GLY A 34 -7.28 -0.62 -4.63
N LEU A 35 -8.14 0.36 -4.36
CA LEU A 35 -9.58 0.12 -4.21
C LEU A 35 -10.25 -0.20 -5.57
N ARG A 36 -11.49 -0.71 -5.50
CA ARG A 36 -12.36 -1.00 -6.65
C ARG A 36 -11.76 -2.04 -7.61
N ARG A 37 -11.10 -1.59 -8.69
CA ARG A 37 -10.58 -2.45 -9.77
C ARG A 37 -9.19 -2.99 -9.47
N GLY A 38 -8.52 -2.47 -8.44
CA GLY A 38 -7.12 -2.80 -8.15
C GLY A 38 -6.15 -1.99 -9.02
N LEU A 39 -4.88 -2.06 -8.65
CA LEU A 39 -3.76 -1.35 -9.24
C LEU A 39 -2.86 -2.36 -9.98
N SER A 40 -2.55 -2.15 -11.26
CA SER A 40 -1.61 -3.03 -11.97
C SER A 40 -0.19 -2.91 -11.40
N THR A 41 0.66 -3.90 -11.67
CA THR A 41 2.08 -3.86 -11.25
C THR A 41 2.83 -2.66 -11.83
N ASP A 42 2.58 -2.25 -13.08
CA ASP A 42 3.14 -1.01 -13.63
C ASP A 42 2.61 0.25 -12.92
N GLY A 43 1.32 0.24 -12.56
CA GLY A 43 0.72 1.32 -11.78
C GLY A 43 1.32 1.41 -10.38
N LEU A 44 1.61 0.26 -9.75
CA LEU A 44 2.31 0.18 -8.48
C LEU A 44 3.73 0.74 -8.58
N ARG A 45 4.51 0.30 -9.57
CA ARG A 45 5.86 0.81 -9.84
C ARG A 45 5.85 2.34 -9.97
N THR A 46 4.93 2.88 -10.77
CA THR A 46 4.78 4.33 -10.94
C THR A 46 4.48 5.04 -9.62
N CYS A 47 3.62 4.47 -8.76
CA CYS A 47 3.29 5.10 -7.47
C CYS A 47 4.47 5.08 -6.50
N LEU A 48 5.20 3.96 -6.43
CA LEU A 48 6.38 3.82 -5.59
C LEU A 48 7.47 4.82 -5.98
N ASP A 49 7.75 4.92 -7.29
CA ASP A 49 8.73 5.86 -7.83
C ASP A 49 8.29 7.32 -7.64
N SER A 50 7.05 7.66 -7.99
CA SER A 50 6.59 9.06 -7.92
C SER A 50 6.43 9.59 -6.49
N ASP A 51 5.95 8.75 -5.56
CA ASP A 51 5.62 9.20 -4.21
C ASP A 51 6.78 9.03 -3.22
N TRP A 52 7.64 8.03 -3.42
CA TRP A 52 8.76 7.72 -2.52
C TRP A 52 10.13 7.66 -3.22
N GLY A 53 10.19 7.61 -4.56
CA GLY A 53 11.44 7.37 -5.29
C GLY A 53 11.92 5.91 -5.20
N PHE A 54 11.02 4.98 -4.88
CA PHE A 54 11.37 3.57 -4.74
C PHE A 54 11.20 2.82 -6.06
N ASP A 55 12.19 2.02 -6.42
CA ASP A 55 12.00 0.96 -7.41
C ASP A 55 11.22 -0.21 -6.76
N LEU A 56 10.37 -0.88 -7.52
CA LEU A 56 9.56 -2.00 -7.04
C LEU A 56 10.44 -3.16 -6.51
N GLU A 57 11.64 -3.33 -7.08
CA GLU A 57 12.61 -4.37 -6.69
C GLU A 57 13.50 -3.93 -5.51
N SER A 58 13.38 -2.68 -5.04
CA SER A 58 14.16 -2.18 -3.91
C SER A 58 13.72 -2.83 -2.59
N GLU A 59 14.66 -2.90 -1.63
CA GLU A 59 14.38 -3.37 -0.28
C GLU A 59 13.27 -2.54 0.39
N SER A 60 13.29 -1.21 0.24
CA SER A 60 12.28 -0.32 0.81
C SER A 60 10.87 -0.57 0.26
N ALA A 61 10.74 -0.85 -1.04
CA ALA A 61 9.45 -1.23 -1.62
C ALA A 61 8.98 -2.60 -1.09
N SER A 62 9.90 -3.56 -1.00
CA SER A 62 9.61 -4.89 -0.44
C SER A 62 9.14 -4.82 1.02
N GLU A 63 9.80 -4.03 1.86
CA GLU A 63 9.43 -3.80 3.26
C GLU A 63 8.04 -3.18 3.39
N LEU A 64 7.75 -2.10 2.63
CA LEU A 64 6.45 -1.46 2.62
C LEU A 64 5.35 -2.45 2.21
N LEU A 65 5.55 -3.17 1.10
CA LEU A 65 4.57 -4.14 0.60
C LEU A 65 4.38 -5.30 1.58
N CYS A 66 5.45 -5.74 2.24
CA CYS A 66 5.38 -6.76 3.28
C CYS A 66 4.54 -6.28 4.47
N ALA A 67 4.83 -5.08 4.99
CA ALA A 67 4.10 -4.50 6.12
C ALA A 67 2.59 -4.33 5.84
N LEU A 68 2.23 -3.96 4.61
CA LEU A 68 0.82 -3.85 4.18
C LEU A 68 0.16 -5.21 3.98
N ARG A 69 0.90 -6.21 3.49
CA ARG A 69 0.40 -7.57 3.30
C ARG A 69 0.17 -8.29 4.63
N GLU A 70 1.07 -8.13 5.60
CA GLU A 70 0.90 -8.71 6.95
C GLU A 70 -0.37 -8.22 7.63
N ARG A 71 -0.73 -6.95 7.40
CA ARG A 71 -1.97 -6.33 7.88
C ARG A 71 -3.19 -6.68 7.03
N ARG A 72 -2.98 -7.39 5.91
CA ARG A 72 -3.98 -7.69 4.88
C ARG A 72 -4.61 -6.44 4.28
N TRP A 73 -3.88 -5.33 4.25
CA TRP A 73 -4.39 -4.05 3.71
C TRP A 73 -4.21 -3.98 2.19
N PHE A 74 -3.08 -4.46 1.68
CA PHE A 74 -2.74 -4.37 0.26
C PHE A 74 -2.00 -5.63 -0.20
N MET A 75 -2.57 -6.35 -1.17
CA MET A 75 -2.06 -7.65 -1.60
C MET A 75 -2.27 -7.86 -3.09
N GLN A 76 -1.39 -8.64 -3.72
CA GLN A 76 -1.60 -9.09 -5.09
C GLN A 76 -2.76 -10.08 -5.14
N SER A 77 -3.64 -9.90 -6.13
CA SER A 77 -4.76 -10.78 -6.44
C SER A 77 -4.24 -12.06 -7.10
N GLN A 78 -4.87 -13.21 -6.84
CA GLN A 78 -4.44 -14.50 -7.41
C GLN A 78 -4.79 -14.63 -8.92
N ASP A 79 -5.89 -14.01 -9.35
CA ASP A 79 -6.43 -14.15 -10.71
C ASP A 79 -5.85 -13.16 -11.74
N ALA A 80 -5.14 -12.13 -11.31
CA ALA A 80 -4.65 -11.07 -12.19
C ALA A 80 -3.43 -10.39 -11.58
N ASP A 81 -2.59 -9.81 -12.43
CA ASP A 81 -1.45 -8.96 -12.04
C ASP A 81 -1.92 -7.60 -11.51
N LEU A 82 -2.76 -7.66 -10.47
CA LEU A 82 -3.47 -6.56 -9.84
C LEU A 82 -3.26 -6.63 -8.34
N TRP A 83 -2.96 -5.48 -7.77
CA TRP A 83 -2.83 -5.26 -6.34
C TRP A 83 -4.09 -4.61 -5.82
N LYS A 84 -4.68 -5.20 -4.77
CA LYS A 84 -5.97 -4.77 -4.22
C LYS A 84 -5.81 -4.31 -2.80
N THR A 85 -6.53 -3.23 -2.50
CA THR A 85 -6.73 -2.77 -1.11
C THR A 85 -7.96 -3.46 -0.54
N HIS A 86 -7.79 -4.06 0.63
CA HIS A 86 -8.85 -4.78 1.33
C HIS A 86 -9.29 -3.99 2.55
N LEU A 87 -10.57 -3.67 2.60
CA LEU A 87 -11.19 -3.07 3.77
C LEU A 87 -11.63 -4.17 4.73
N GLY A 88 -11.46 -3.92 6.02
CA GLY A 88 -12.01 -4.75 7.09
C GLY A 88 -13.47 -4.42 7.39
N PRO A 89 -14.15 -5.32 8.14
CA PRO A 89 -15.50 -5.09 8.65
C PRO A 89 -15.55 -3.93 9.67
#